data_AF-A0A7C5ZHQ1-F1
#
_entry.id   AF-A0A7C5ZHQ1-F1
#
_cell.length_a   1.000
_cell.length_b   1.000
_cell.length_c   1.000
_cell.angle_alpha   90.00
_cell.angle_beta   90.00
_cell.angle_gamma   90.00
#
_symmetry.space_group_name_H-M   'P 1'
#
loop_
_entity.id
_entity.type
_entity.pdbx_description
1 polymer ?
#
loop_
_entity_poly.entity_id
_entity_poly.type
_entity_poly.pdbx_seq_one_letter_code
_entity_poly.pdbx_strand_id
1 'polypeptide(L)'
;ELLGQRGTQRLQVADPNACTALEPGITVGDAGTADDVDRWASLLGQEALPCGAADFFQAILRQRGLGPVRPFLDRMQGGARLFVCGSASAYSRELARIAERHSVHVLPMLDERDVWIGQVRAALERAGRAMINIARPIDRSLGASLRYQDALAEVVEAVLQRCRIDLMFLEGGATASAVCRRLGWDTFAILGELATGVVAMQPQRRDSPRIVIKPGSYPWPDAVWNGRS
;
A
#
# COMPACT_ATOMS: atom_id res chain seq x y z
N GLU A 1 6.73 -24.77 -1.71
CA GLU A 1 7.64 -24.88 -0.55
C GLU A 1 8.39 -23.57 -0.38
N LEU A 2 8.12 -22.82 0.70
CA LEU A 2 8.77 -21.52 0.98
C LEU A 2 10.01 -21.65 1.86
N LEU A 3 10.29 -22.87 2.35
CA LEU A 3 11.47 -23.21 3.12
C LEU A 3 12.18 -24.31 2.31
N GLY A 4 13.28 -23.94 1.66
CA GLY A 4 14.12 -24.89 0.92
C GLY A 4 14.71 -25.97 1.83
N GLN A 5 15.45 -26.88 1.21
CA GLN A 5 16.19 -27.96 1.90
C GLN A 5 16.97 -27.40 3.12
N ARG A 6 16.83 -28.10 4.26
CA ARG A 6 17.42 -27.82 5.58
C ARG A 6 18.54 -26.75 5.59
N GLY A 7 18.24 -25.58 6.15
CA GLY A 7 19.26 -24.57 6.44
C GLY A 7 20.25 -25.07 7.48
N THR A 8 21.55 -24.82 7.25
CA THR A 8 22.65 -25.15 8.18
C THR A 8 22.81 -24.14 9.32
N GLN A 9 22.00 -23.07 9.32
CA GLN A 9 22.08 -22.00 10.30
C GLN A 9 21.37 -22.38 11.60
N ARG A 10 21.97 -22.01 12.73
CA ARG A 10 21.37 -22.21 14.06
C ARG A 10 20.12 -21.34 14.18
N LEU A 11 18.97 -21.93 14.51
CA LEU A 11 17.73 -21.22 14.82
C LEU A 11 17.53 -21.24 16.34
N GLN A 12 17.28 -20.08 16.94
CA GLN A 12 16.93 -19.97 18.36
C GLN A 12 15.75 -19.01 18.56
N VAL A 13 14.92 -19.32 19.55
CA VAL A 13 13.92 -18.39 20.10
C VAL A 13 14.50 -17.84 21.39
N ALA A 14 14.48 -16.53 21.56
CA ALA A 14 15.10 -15.88 22.70
C ALA A 14 14.15 -14.88 23.37
N ASP A 15 14.26 -14.78 24.69
CA ASP A 15 13.56 -13.78 25.51
C ASP A 15 14.43 -12.50 25.55
N PRO A 16 13.86 -11.31 25.27
CA PRO A 16 14.60 -10.05 25.28
C PRO A 16 15.25 -9.76 26.63
N ASN A 17 14.67 -10.23 27.72
CA ASN A 17 15.16 -10.00 29.07
C ASN A 17 16.29 -10.93 29.49
N ALA A 18 16.38 -12.12 28.86
CA ALA A 18 17.44 -13.09 29.10
C ALA A 18 18.59 -12.98 28.07
N CYS A 19 18.35 -12.34 26.92
CA CYS A 19 19.35 -12.18 25.88
C CYS A 19 20.21 -10.93 26.11
N THR A 20 21.52 -11.11 26.12
CA THR A 20 22.50 -10.02 26.30
C THR A 20 23.33 -9.75 25.04
N ALA A 21 23.37 -10.69 24.10
CA ALA A 21 24.06 -10.58 22.82
C ALA A 21 23.42 -11.50 21.76
N LEU A 22 23.50 -11.09 20.49
CA LEU A 22 23.07 -11.91 19.37
C LEU A 22 24.21 -12.84 18.93
N GLU A 23 23.89 -14.13 18.84
CA GLU A 23 24.81 -15.16 18.35
C GLU A 23 24.65 -15.36 16.84
N PRO A 24 25.69 -15.82 16.11
CA PRO A 24 25.58 -16.16 14.70
C PRO A 24 24.47 -17.18 14.42
N GLY A 25 23.58 -16.84 13.49
CA GLY A 25 22.44 -17.65 13.11
C GLY A 25 21.17 -16.83 12.96
N ILE A 26 20.03 -17.48 13.17
CA ILE A 26 18.70 -16.86 13.15
C ILE A 26 18.18 -16.81 14.58
N THR A 27 17.98 -15.60 15.09
CA THR A 27 17.31 -15.38 16.38
C THR A 27 15.90 -14.87 16.12
N VAL A 28 14.91 -15.57 16.67
CA VAL A 28 13.51 -15.12 16.72
C VAL A 28 13.28 -14.57 18.12
N GLY A 29 13.24 -13.24 18.24
CA GLY A 29 13.01 -12.58 19.52
C GLY A 29 11.53 -12.57 19.88
N ASP A 30 11.20 -12.99 21.10
CA ASP A 30 9.86 -12.77 21.66
C ASP A 30 9.65 -11.29 21.98
N ALA A 31 8.44 -10.76 21.77
CA ALA A 31 8.12 -9.37 22.03
C ALA A 31 6.64 -9.21 22.38
N GLY A 32 6.35 -8.98 23.66
CA GLY A 32 5.01 -8.70 24.16
C GLY A 32 4.71 -7.21 24.32
N THR A 33 5.76 -6.39 24.40
CA THR A 33 5.68 -4.95 24.69
C THR A 33 6.58 -4.13 23.77
N ALA A 34 6.36 -2.81 23.73
CA ALA A 34 7.24 -1.90 22.99
C ALA A 34 8.68 -1.89 23.56
N ASP A 35 8.82 -2.05 24.87
CA ASP A 35 10.11 -2.10 25.55
C ASP A 35 10.93 -3.33 25.13
N ASP A 36 10.27 -4.47 24.91
CA ASP A 36 10.90 -5.68 24.38
C ASP A 36 11.49 -5.43 22.98
N VAL A 37 10.74 -4.72 22.12
CA VAL A 37 11.18 -4.35 20.77
C VAL A 37 12.36 -3.38 20.82
N ASP A 38 12.32 -2.39 21.71
CA ASP A 38 13.42 -1.46 21.93
C ASP A 38 14.68 -2.18 22.44
N ARG A 39 14.51 -3.20 23.29
CA ARG A 39 15.60 -4.03 23.76
C ARG A 39 16.24 -4.84 22.63
N TRP A 40 15.45 -5.48 21.77
CA TRP A 40 15.98 -6.16 20.59
C TRP A 40 16.73 -5.21 19.66
N ALA A 41 16.21 -4.01 19.45
CA ALA A 41 16.86 -3.01 18.60
C ALA A 41 18.22 -2.58 19.16
N SER A 42 18.37 -2.55 20.49
CA SER A 42 19.62 -2.19 21.15
C SER A 42 20.73 -3.25 21.00
N LEU A 43 20.36 -4.51 20.76
CA LEU A 43 21.31 -5.63 20.59
C LEU A 43 21.88 -5.73 19.16
N LEU A 44 21.40 -4.93 18.22
CA LEU A 44 21.83 -5.01 16.82
C LEU A 44 23.23 -4.40 16.61
N GLY A 45 24.19 -5.26 16.27
CA GLY A 45 25.49 -4.85 15.74
C GLY A 45 25.47 -4.61 14.23
N GLN A 46 26.63 -4.27 13.65
CA GLN A 46 26.78 -4.06 12.20
C GLN A 46 26.64 -5.35 11.37
N GLU A 47 26.83 -6.52 11.99
CA GLU A 47 26.78 -7.83 11.34
C GLU A 47 25.39 -8.47 11.40
N ALA A 48 24.43 -7.85 12.09
CA ALA A 48 23.06 -8.34 12.19
C ALA A 48 22.21 -7.81 11.01
N LEU A 49 21.47 -8.71 10.37
CA LEU A 49 20.44 -8.34 9.40
C LEU A 49 19.07 -8.31 10.10
N PRO A 50 18.53 -7.13 10.48
CA PRO A 50 17.25 -7.05 11.16
C PRO A 50 16.11 -7.48 10.24
N CYS A 51 15.15 -8.21 10.79
CA CYS A 51 13.91 -8.61 10.11
C CYS A 51 12.75 -8.45 11.09
N GLY A 52 11.72 -7.70 10.72
CA GLY A 52 10.58 -7.42 11.59
C GLY A 52 9.56 -6.48 10.93
N ALA A 53 8.59 -6.04 11.72
CA ALA A 53 7.59 -5.06 11.29
C ALA A 53 8.09 -3.62 11.49
N ALA A 54 7.24 -2.65 11.17
CA ALA A 54 7.60 -1.22 11.15
C ALA A 54 8.01 -0.68 12.53
N ASP A 55 7.42 -1.20 13.60
CA ASP A 55 7.75 -0.89 15.00
C ASP A 55 9.19 -1.26 15.35
N PHE A 56 9.67 -2.42 14.90
CA PHE A 56 11.07 -2.82 15.10
C PHE A 56 12.03 -1.89 14.37
N PHE A 57 11.75 -1.56 13.11
CA PHE A 57 12.58 -0.58 12.38
C PHE A 57 12.50 0.82 13.00
N GLN A 58 11.37 1.22 13.56
CA GLN A 58 11.25 2.47 14.30
C GLN A 58 12.12 2.46 15.56
N ALA A 59 12.14 1.36 16.32
CA ALA A 59 13.03 1.17 17.46
C ALA A 59 14.51 1.29 17.06
N ILE A 60 14.91 0.64 15.96
CA ILE A 60 16.28 0.74 15.40
C ILE A 60 16.65 2.20 15.09
N LEU A 61 15.74 2.95 14.46
CA LEU A 61 15.96 4.36 14.14
C LEU A 61 16.09 5.21 15.41
N ARG A 62 15.25 4.96 16.43
CA ARG A 62 15.34 5.65 17.73
C ARG A 62 16.68 5.41 18.42
N GLN A 63 17.17 4.16 18.42
CA GLN A 63 18.49 3.81 18.98
C GLN A 63 19.64 4.54 18.27
N ARG A 64 19.45 4.93 17.00
CA ARG A 64 20.40 5.74 16.23
C ARG A 64 20.21 7.25 16.43
N GLY A 65 19.36 7.67 17.37
CA GLY A 65 19.05 9.08 17.62
C GLY A 65 18.18 9.73 16.54
N LEU A 66 17.55 8.93 15.68
CA LEU A 66 16.69 9.41 14.60
C LEU A 66 15.23 9.45 15.07
N GLY A 67 14.60 10.61 14.90
CA GLY A 67 13.19 10.84 15.20
C GLY A 67 12.34 11.00 13.93
N PRO A 68 11.00 10.94 14.06
CA PRO A 68 10.10 11.27 12.96
C PRO A 68 10.27 12.74 12.55
N VAL A 69 10.40 12.98 11.25
CA VAL A 69 10.61 14.34 10.70
C VAL A 69 9.35 14.88 10.01
N ARG A 70 8.38 14.01 9.69
CA ARG A 70 7.21 14.38 8.87
C ARG A 70 5.91 14.28 9.65
N PRO A 71 5.06 15.32 9.62
CA PRO A 71 3.74 15.27 10.23
C PRO A 71 2.76 14.42 9.40
N PHE A 72 1.66 14.04 10.04
CA PHE A 72 0.49 13.55 9.31
C PHE A 72 -0.05 14.65 8.39
N LEU A 73 -0.55 14.25 7.24
CA LEU A 73 -1.22 15.10 6.28
C LEU A 73 -2.70 15.16 6.66
N ASP A 74 -3.22 16.37 6.87
CA ASP A 74 -4.66 16.53 7.17
C ASP A 74 -5.53 16.51 5.90
N ARG A 75 -4.92 16.75 4.73
CA ARG A 75 -5.62 16.83 3.44
C ARG A 75 -4.69 16.58 2.25
N MET A 76 -5.27 16.05 1.18
CA MET A 76 -4.62 15.97 -0.13
C MET A 76 -5.19 17.04 -1.06
N GLN A 77 -4.33 17.94 -1.54
CA GLN A 77 -4.69 18.89 -2.58
C GLN A 77 -4.74 18.19 -3.95
N GLY A 78 -5.49 18.73 -4.91
CA GLY A 78 -5.64 18.15 -6.25
C GLY A 78 -7.10 17.92 -6.61
N GLY A 79 -7.41 18.00 -7.91
CA GLY A 79 -8.76 17.88 -8.44
C GLY A 79 -9.14 16.44 -8.72
N ALA A 80 -8.67 15.91 -9.85
CA ALA A 80 -9.11 14.62 -10.36
C ALA A 80 -8.58 13.45 -9.51
N ARG A 81 -9.48 12.58 -9.03
CA ARG A 81 -9.19 11.46 -8.12
C ARG A 81 -9.58 10.12 -8.73
N LEU A 82 -8.64 9.18 -8.77
CA LEU A 82 -8.90 7.79 -9.14
C LEU A 82 -8.62 6.88 -7.95
N PHE A 83 -9.63 6.15 -7.49
CA PHE A 83 -9.49 5.09 -6.50
C PHE A 83 -9.39 3.74 -7.21
N VAL A 84 -8.46 2.91 -6.79
CA VAL A 84 -8.12 1.64 -7.44
C VAL A 84 -8.09 0.53 -6.40
N CYS A 85 -9.10 -0.34 -6.43
CA CYS A 85 -9.32 -1.36 -5.42
C CYS A 85 -9.21 -2.76 -6.03
N GLY A 86 -8.09 -3.44 -5.81
CA GLY A 86 -7.85 -4.78 -6.36
C GLY A 86 -8.26 -5.94 -5.44
N SER A 87 -9.05 -5.70 -4.40
CA SER A 87 -9.58 -6.76 -3.54
C SER A 87 -11.05 -7.07 -3.89
N ALA A 88 -11.41 -8.35 -3.91
CA ALA A 88 -12.80 -8.83 -4.04
C ALA A 88 -13.49 -9.08 -2.67
N SER A 89 -12.88 -8.63 -1.58
CA SER A 89 -13.32 -8.92 -0.21
C SER A 89 -14.64 -8.22 0.18
N ALA A 90 -15.22 -8.62 1.32
CA ALA A 90 -16.37 -7.94 1.92
C ALA A 90 -16.10 -6.47 2.22
N TYR A 91 -14.86 -6.15 2.64
CA TYR A 91 -14.41 -4.78 2.87
C TYR A 91 -14.52 -3.92 1.61
N SER A 92 -14.20 -4.47 0.44
CA SER A 92 -14.29 -3.77 -0.85
C SER A 92 -15.72 -3.34 -1.20
N ARG A 93 -16.73 -4.10 -0.76
CA ARG A 93 -18.14 -3.75 -0.97
C ARG A 93 -18.58 -2.60 -0.08
N GLU A 94 -18.15 -2.60 1.18
CA GLU A 94 -18.43 -1.47 2.07
C GLU A 94 -17.69 -0.21 1.59
N LEU A 95 -16.46 -0.37 1.11
CA LEU A 95 -15.71 0.73 0.51
C LEU A 95 -16.43 1.33 -0.70
N ALA A 96 -17.00 0.51 -1.58
CA ALA A 96 -17.80 1.00 -2.70
C ALA A 96 -18.98 1.86 -2.22
N ARG A 97 -19.73 1.41 -1.21
CA ARG A 97 -20.83 2.19 -0.63
C ARG A 97 -20.38 3.49 0.02
N ILE A 98 -19.24 3.48 0.71
CA ILE A 98 -18.63 4.70 1.27
C ILE A 98 -18.30 5.66 0.11
N ALA A 99 -17.68 5.17 -0.95
CA ALA A 99 -17.30 5.99 -2.11
C ALA A 99 -18.53 6.66 -2.75
N GLU A 100 -19.61 5.90 -2.95
CA GLU A 100 -20.88 6.41 -3.49
C GLU A 100 -21.47 7.53 -2.61
N ARG A 101 -21.45 7.37 -1.28
CA ARG A 101 -21.87 8.42 -0.33
C ARG A 101 -21.04 9.70 -0.48
N HIS A 102 -19.78 9.58 -0.89
CA HIS A 102 -18.89 10.71 -1.18
C HIS A 102 -18.90 11.16 -2.65
N SER A 103 -19.95 10.80 -3.41
CA SER A 103 -20.12 11.15 -4.83
C SER A 103 -18.96 10.69 -5.71
N VAL A 104 -18.32 9.57 -5.36
CA VAL A 104 -17.35 8.89 -6.21
C VAL A 104 -18.10 7.86 -7.07
N HIS A 105 -17.90 7.92 -8.38
CA HIS A 105 -18.56 6.97 -9.27
C HIS A 105 -17.82 5.62 -9.25
N VAL A 106 -18.49 4.57 -8.76
CA VAL A 106 -17.92 3.22 -8.65
C VAL A 106 -18.17 2.44 -9.94
N LEU A 107 -17.09 1.91 -10.52
CA LEU A 107 -17.05 1.26 -11.83
C LEU A 107 -16.43 -0.15 -11.69
N PRO A 108 -17.27 -1.20 -11.55
CA PRO A 108 -16.77 -2.56 -11.44
C PRO A 108 -16.10 -3.04 -12.73
N MET A 109 -15.15 -3.96 -12.58
CA MET A 109 -14.36 -4.50 -13.68
C MET A 109 -15.22 -5.18 -14.73
N LEU A 110 -15.17 -4.65 -15.96
CA LEU A 110 -15.78 -5.25 -17.13
C LEU A 110 -14.80 -6.14 -17.89
N ASP A 111 -15.34 -7.13 -18.59
CA ASP A 111 -14.55 -7.99 -19.48
C ASP A 111 -14.07 -7.21 -20.73
N GLU A 112 -14.93 -6.32 -21.25
CA GLU A 112 -14.59 -5.40 -22.33
C GLU A 112 -13.80 -4.19 -21.83
N ARG A 113 -12.48 -4.25 -21.97
CA ARG A 113 -11.55 -3.24 -21.42
C ARG A 113 -11.76 -1.85 -21.99
N ASP A 114 -11.97 -1.71 -23.30
CA ASP A 114 -12.16 -0.40 -23.93
C ASP A 114 -13.42 0.29 -23.43
N VAL A 115 -14.49 -0.48 -23.21
CA VAL A 115 -15.74 0.02 -22.60
C VAL A 115 -15.47 0.49 -21.18
N TRP A 116 -14.71 -0.29 -20.39
CA TRP A 116 -14.38 0.08 -19.02
C TRP A 116 -13.54 1.36 -18.96
N ILE A 117 -12.51 1.48 -19.80
CA ILE A 117 -11.69 2.69 -19.94
C ILE A 117 -12.56 3.90 -20.29
N GLY A 118 -13.49 3.74 -21.25
CA GLY A 118 -14.43 4.79 -21.65
C GLY A 118 -15.33 5.26 -20.50
N GLN A 119 -15.85 4.33 -19.70
CA GLN A 119 -16.66 4.64 -18.52
C GLN A 119 -15.87 5.36 -17.43
N VAL A 120 -14.63 4.93 -17.16
CA VAL A 120 -13.74 5.59 -16.19
C VAL A 120 -13.44 7.03 -16.62
N ARG A 121 -13.11 7.23 -17.91
CA ARG A 121 -12.87 8.56 -18.45
C ARG A 121 -14.11 9.45 -18.30
N ALA A 122 -15.28 8.98 -18.73
CA ALA A 122 -16.52 9.75 -18.63
C ALA A 122 -16.85 10.12 -17.17
N ALA A 123 -16.58 9.23 -16.22
CA ALA A 123 -16.77 9.50 -14.80
C ALA A 123 -15.79 10.56 -14.26
N LEU A 124 -14.52 10.49 -14.66
CA LEU A 124 -13.50 11.48 -14.29
C LEU A 124 -13.79 12.86 -14.92
N GLU A 125 -14.19 12.92 -16.19
CA GLU A 125 -14.54 14.16 -16.88
C GLU A 125 -15.77 14.83 -16.25
N ARG A 126 -16.79 14.05 -15.89
CA ARG A 126 -18.06 14.57 -15.35
C ARG A 126 -17.99 14.96 -13.88
N ALA A 127 -17.33 14.14 -13.05
CA ALA A 127 -17.38 14.27 -11.60
C ALA A 127 -16.01 14.57 -10.96
N GLY A 128 -14.92 14.48 -11.72
CA GLY A 128 -13.56 14.58 -11.20
C GLY A 128 -13.16 13.41 -10.30
N ARG A 129 -14.01 12.40 -10.10
CA ARG A 129 -13.78 11.32 -9.13
C ARG A 129 -14.36 10.00 -9.61
N ALA A 130 -13.53 8.98 -9.68
CA ALA A 130 -13.93 7.62 -10.03
C ALA A 130 -13.27 6.59 -9.13
N MET A 131 -13.93 5.47 -8.91
CA MET A 131 -13.39 4.28 -8.26
C MET A 131 -13.53 3.09 -9.20
N ILE A 132 -12.44 2.39 -9.45
CA ILE A 132 -12.46 1.09 -10.11
C ILE A 132 -12.21 -0.02 -9.10
N ASN A 133 -12.94 -1.12 -9.24
CA ASN A 133 -12.76 -2.30 -8.41
C ASN A 133 -12.96 -3.60 -9.20
N ILE A 134 -12.44 -4.72 -8.68
CA ILE A 134 -12.65 -6.01 -9.34
C ILE A 134 -14.11 -6.44 -9.21
N ALA A 135 -14.72 -6.29 -8.03
CA ALA A 135 -16.13 -6.61 -7.72
C ALA A 135 -16.67 -7.96 -8.27
N ARG A 136 -15.78 -8.93 -8.52
CA ARG A 136 -16.14 -10.30 -8.95
C ARG A 136 -16.13 -11.27 -7.77
N PRO A 137 -16.87 -12.38 -7.85
CA PRO A 137 -16.70 -13.49 -6.93
C PRO A 137 -15.23 -13.94 -6.87
N ILE A 138 -14.81 -14.52 -5.75
CA ILE A 138 -13.45 -15.04 -5.61
C ILE A 138 -13.24 -16.17 -6.61
N ASP A 139 -12.45 -15.91 -7.65
CA ASP A 139 -11.96 -16.92 -8.57
C ASP A 139 -10.72 -17.59 -7.95
N ARG A 140 -10.85 -18.89 -7.64
CA ARG A 140 -9.77 -19.70 -7.04
C ARG A 140 -8.87 -20.36 -8.08
N SER A 141 -9.09 -20.10 -9.37
CA SER A 141 -8.23 -20.62 -10.43
C SER A 141 -6.81 -20.07 -10.29
N LEU A 142 -5.82 -20.90 -10.63
CA LEU A 142 -4.43 -20.52 -10.56
C LEU A 142 -4.19 -19.28 -11.44
N GLY A 143 -3.56 -18.25 -10.86
CA GLY A 143 -3.25 -17.01 -11.54
C GLY A 143 -4.41 -16.03 -11.74
N ALA A 144 -5.63 -16.30 -11.25
CA ALA A 144 -6.76 -15.37 -11.37
C ALA A 144 -6.44 -13.99 -10.79
N SER A 145 -5.89 -13.95 -9.58
CA SER A 145 -5.50 -12.70 -8.92
C SER A 145 -4.51 -11.88 -9.74
N LEU A 146 -3.54 -12.53 -10.39
CA LEU A 146 -2.56 -11.86 -11.26
C LEU A 146 -3.25 -11.29 -12.50
N ARG A 147 -4.09 -12.08 -13.18
CA ARG A 147 -4.84 -11.61 -14.36
C ARG A 147 -5.70 -10.39 -14.04
N TYR A 148 -6.37 -10.36 -12.89
CA TYR A 148 -7.16 -9.20 -12.49
C TYR A 148 -6.30 -7.99 -12.12
N GLN A 149 -5.16 -8.20 -11.47
CA GLN A 149 -4.21 -7.12 -11.18
C GLN A 149 -3.63 -6.52 -12.47
N ASP A 150 -3.27 -7.35 -13.43
CA ASP A 150 -2.76 -6.92 -14.74
C ASP A 150 -3.82 -6.13 -15.52
N ALA A 151 -5.06 -6.64 -15.59
CA ALA A 151 -6.16 -5.95 -16.24
C ALA A 151 -6.47 -4.59 -15.60
N LEU A 152 -6.43 -4.53 -14.27
CA LEU A 152 -6.65 -3.29 -13.53
C LEU A 152 -5.50 -2.30 -13.75
N ALA A 153 -4.24 -2.76 -13.75
CA ALA A 153 -3.09 -1.92 -14.06
C ALA A 153 -3.13 -1.39 -15.50
N GLU A 154 -3.56 -2.21 -16.46
CA GLU A 154 -3.76 -1.83 -17.87
C GLU A 154 -4.78 -0.71 -18.04
N VAL A 155 -5.94 -0.84 -17.39
CA VAL A 155 -6.96 0.20 -17.42
C VAL A 155 -6.43 1.49 -16.77
N VAL A 156 -5.72 1.40 -15.66
CA VAL A 156 -5.11 2.58 -15.02
C VAL A 156 -4.13 3.29 -15.96
N GLU A 157 -3.25 2.55 -16.64
CA GLU A 157 -2.33 3.11 -17.64
C GLU A 157 -3.07 3.79 -18.79
N ALA A 158 -4.06 3.11 -19.38
CA ALA A 158 -4.82 3.66 -20.49
C ALA A 158 -5.61 4.91 -20.09
N VAL A 159 -6.13 4.97 -18.86
CA VAL A 159 -6.83 6.14 -18.31
C VAL A 159 -5.84 7.30 -18.09
N LEU A 160 -4.66 7.05 -17.52
CA LEU A 160 -3.64 8.09 -17.31
C LEU A 160 -3.11 8.70 -18.61
N GLN A 161 -3.07 7.92 -19.70
CA GLN A 161 -2.70 8.44 -21.02
C GLN A 161 -3.74 9.40 -21.62
N ARG A 162 -4.99 9.37 -21.13
CA ARG A 162 -6.14 10.07 -21.72
C ARG A 162 -6.75 11.11 -20.78
N CYS A 163 -6.48 11.01 -19.49
CA CYS A 163 -7.09 11.82 -18.45
C CYS A 163 -6.00 12.38 -17.54
N ARG A 164 -6.10 13.66 -17.18
CA ARG A 164 -5.31 14.20 -16.08
C ARG A 164 -5.87 13.68 -14.77
N ILE A 165 -5.04 12.99 -14.01
CA ILE A 165 -5.34 12.56 -12.64
C ILE A 165 -4.34 13.28 -11.74
N ASP A 166 -4.82 13.95 -10.69
CA ASP A 166 -3.95 14.63 -9.73
C ASP A 166 -3.62 13.71 -8.54
N LEU A 167 -4.55 12.82 -8.18
CA LEU A 167 -4.47 11.92 -7.04
C LEU A 167 -4.92 10.50 -7.40
N MET A 168 -4.10 9.50 -7.09
CA MET A 168 -4.45 8.10 -7.22
C MET A 168 -4.38 7.38 -5.88
N PHE A 169 -5.44 6.66 -5.53
CA PHE A 169 -5.57 5.95 -4.26
C PHE A 169 -5.53 4.45 -4.54
N LEU A 170 -4.47 3.77 -4.10
CA LEU A 170 -4.22 2.36 -4.37
C LEU A 170 -4.47 1.54 -3.10
N GLU A 171 -5.46 0.65 -3.15
CA GLU A 171 -5.72 -0.28 -2.05
C GLU A 171 -4.97 -1.59 -2.25
N GLY A 172 -4.18 -1.97 -1.26
CA GLY A 172 -3.50 -3.25 -1.18
C GLY A 172 -2.13 -3.24 -1.85
N GLY A 173 -1.15 -3.89 -1.21
CA GLY A 173 0.23 -3.91 -1.68
C GLY A 173 0.39 -4.53 -3.07
N ALA A 174 -0.35 -5.60 -3.37
CA ALA A 174 -0.27 -6.27 -4.67
C ALA A 174 -0.82 -5.38 -5.80
N THR A 175 -1.94 -4.71 -5.58
CA THR A 175 -2.52 -3.75 -6.54
C THR A 175 -1.61 -2.55 -6.74
N ALA A 176 -1.13 -1.95 -5.66
CA ALA A 176 -0.22 -0.82 -5.74
C ALA A 176 1.07 -1.20 -6.49
N SER A 177 1.62 -2.38 -6.20
CA SER A 177 2.81 -2.87 -6.88
C SER A 177 2.57 -3.17 -8.36
N ALA A 178 1.43 -3.75 -8.74
CA ALA A 178 1.12 -4.04 -10.14
C ALA A 178 0.99 -2.76 -10.96
N VAL A 179 0.26 -1.76 -10.44
CA VAL A 179 0.11 -0.45 -11.08
C VAL A 179 1.46 0.27 -11.21
N CYS A 180 2.23 0.36 -10.12
CA CYS A 180 3.51 1.08 -10.13
C CYS A 180 4.52 0.44 -11.10
N ARG A 181 4.66 -0.90 -11.09
CA ARG A 181 5.55 -1.60 -12.02
C ARG A 181 5.16 -1.35 -13.47
N ARG A 182 3.87 -1.45 -13.79
CA ARG A 182 3.38 -1.24 -15.16
C ARG A 182 3.67 0.18 -15.64
N LEU A 183 3.49 1.18 -14.78
CA LEU A 183 3.74 2.58 -15.09
C LEU A 183 5.23 2.97 -15.05
N GLY A 184 6.12 2.00 -14.75
CA GLY A 184 7.55 2.24 -14.59
C GLY A 184 7.85 3.24 -13.46
N TRP A 185 7.09 3.16 -12.37
CA TRP A 185 7.35 3.93 -11.15
C TRP A 185 8.09 3.04 -10.15
N ASP A 186 9.39 3.29 -10.01
CA ASP A 186 10.30 2.55 -9.11
C ASP A 186 10.82 3.41 -7.96
N THR A 187 10.79 4.74 -8.13
CA THR A 187 11.36 5.70 -7.19
C THR A 187 10.31 6.71 -6.77
N PHE A 188 10.18 6.93 -5.45
CA PHE A 188 9.15 7.76 -4.87
C PHE A 188 9.71 8.72 -3.84
N ALA A 189 9.27 9.97 -3.88
CA ALA A 189 9.42 10.89 -2.76
C ALA A 189 8.25 10.68 -1.80
N ILE A 190 8.53 10.26 -0.56
CA ILE A 190 7.52 10.24 0.50
C ILE A 190 7.06 11.68 0.74
N LEU A 191 5.76 11.90 0.85
CA LEU A 191 5.17 13.20 1.18
C LEU A 191 4.78 13.26 2.65
N GLY A 192 4.16 12.19 3.14
CA GLY A 192 3.73 12.02 4.53
C GLY A 192 2.72 10.88 4.65
N GLU A 193 2.09 10.76 5.81
CA GLU A 193 1.03 9.79 6.07
C GLU A 193 -0.30 10.50 6.31
N LEU A 194 -1.41 9.98 5.80
CA LEU A 194 -2.75 10.50 6.13
C LEU A 194 -3.34 9.82 7.38
N ALA A 195 -2.85 8.62 7.66
CA ALA A 195 -3.11 7.81 8.85
C ALA A 195 -1.99 6.75 8.91
N THR A 196 -1.83 6.07 10.05
CA THR A 196 -0.80 5.02 10.20
C THR A 196 -0.89 3.99 9.07
N GLY A 197 0.18 3.88 8.29
CA GLY A 197 0.26 2.96 7.15
C GLY A 197 -0.46 3.40 5.87
N VAL A 198 -1.08 4.59 5.86
CA VAL A 198 -1.70 5.21 4.67
C VAL A 198 -0.77 6.31 4.16
N VAL A 199 0.13 5.94 3.24
CA VAL A 199 1.27 6.76 2.86
C VAL A 199 1.00 7.50 1.55
N ALA A 200 1.20 8.81 1.55
CA ALA A 200 1.20 9.63 0.35
C ALA A 200 2.62 9.79 -0.19
N MET A 201 2.78 9.62 -1.50
CA MET A 201 4.06 9.70 -2.17
C MET A 201 3.92 10.27 -3.59
N GLN A 202 5.02 10.80 -4.12
CA GLN A 202 5.13 11.31 -5.47
C GLN A 202 6.10 10.42 -6.25
N PRO A 203 5.67 9.74 -7.32
CA PRO A 203 6.60 9.07 -8.22
C PRO A 203 7.57 10.08 -8.83
N GLN A 204 8.86 9.73 -8.93
CA GLN A 204 9.89 10.57 -9.56
C GLN A 204 9.83 10.48 -11.10
N ARG A 205 8.62 10.64 -11.64
CA ARG A 205 8.34 10.69 -13.07
C ARG A 205 7.57 11.96 -13.37
N ARG A 206 7.97 12.65 -14.42
CA ARG A 206 7.31 13.89 -14.86
C ARG A 206 5.82 13.65 -15.08
N ASP A 207 5.00 14.59 -14.62
CA ASP A 207 3.54 14.62 -14.77
C ASP A 207 2.80 13.40 -14.17
N SER A 208 3.46 12.64 -13.28
CA SER A 208 2.80 11.55 -12.55
C SER A 208 1.86 12.09 -11.46
N PRO A 209 0.69 11.47 -11.23
CA PRO A 209 -0.17 11.80 -10.11
C PRO A 209 0.56 11.54 -8.79
N ARG A 210 0.18 12.27 -7.75
CA ARG A 210 0.49 11.82 -6.39
C ARG A 210 -0.27 10.54 -6.12
N ILE A 211 0.38 9.58 -5.48
CA ILE A 211 -0.25 8.31 -5.12
C ILE A 211 -0.38 8.21 -3.61
N VAL A 212 -1.46 7.60 -3.16
CA VAL A 212 -1.68 7.22 -1.76
C VAL A 212 -1.89 5.72 -1.73
N ILE A 213 -1.09 5.02 -0.92
CA ILE A 213 -1.20 3.57 -0.77
C ILE A 213 -1.71 3.28 0.63
N LYS A 214 -2.67 2.34 0.73
CA LYS A 214 -3.03 1.74 2.01
C LYS A 214 -2.97 0.20 1.95
N PRO A 215 -2.67 -0.48 3.07
CA PRO A 215 -2.91 -1.92 3.18
C PRO A 215 -4.38 -2.27 2.93
N GLY A 216 -4.63 -3.48 2.44
CA GLY A 216 -5.99 -3.92 2.07
C GLY A 216 -6.97 -3.89 3.24
N SER A 217 -6.52 -4.22 4.44
CA SER A 217 -7.33 -4.31 5.66
C SER A 217 -7.56 -2.96 6.37
N TYR A 218 -6.87 -1.89 5.96
CA TYR A 218 -6.91 -0.61 6.66
C TYR A 218 -8.05 0.27 6.12
N PRO A 219 -8.71 1.08 6.97
CA PRO A 219 -9.67 2.07 6.52
C PRO A 219 -8.99 3.21 5.76
N TRP A 220 -9.67 3.78 4.76
CA TRP A 220 -9.29 5.09 4.24
C TRP A 220 -9.69 6.17 5.26
N PRO A 221 -8.79 7.12 5.61
CA PRO A 221 -9.15 8.26 6.45
C PRO A 221 -10.05 9.25 5.71
N ASP A 222 -10.87 10.01 6.44
CA ASP A 222 -11.82 10.98 5.85
C ASP A 222 -11.16 12.01 4.92
N ALA A 223 -9.89 12.32 5.17
CA ALA A 223 -9.07 13.21 4.35
C ALA A 223 -8.99 12.79 2.87
N VAL A 224 -9.22 11.52 2.52
CA VAL A 224 -9.24 11.07 1.10
C VAL A 224 -10.56 11.36 0.40
N TRP A 225 -11.64 11.45 1.17
CA TRP A 225 -12.99 11.70 0.67
C TRP A 225 -13.24 13.19 0.47
N ASN A 226 -12.57 14.02 1.26
CA ASN A 226 -12.70 15.47 1.24
C ASN A 226 -11.76 16.10 0.19
N GLY A 227 -12.25 17.14 -0.48
CA GLY A 227 -11.40 17.98 -1.33
C GLY A 227 -12.11 18.52 -2.56
N ARG A 228 -13.28 19.14 -2.36
CA ARG A 228 -13.67 20.25 -3.21
C ARG A 228 -12.95 21.48 -2.64
N SER A 229 -11.98 22.01 -3.38
CA SER A 229 -11.65 23.43 -3.33
C SER A 229 -12.52 24.12 -4.36
#